data_AF-A0A8F9TXS0-F1
#
_entry.id   AF-A0A8F9TXS0-F1
#
_cell.length_a   1.000
_cell.length_b   1.000
_cell.length_c   1.000
_cell.angle_alpha   90.00
_cell.angle_beta   90.00
_cell.angle_gamma   90.00
#
_symmetry.space_group_name_H-M   'P 1'
#
loop_
_entity.id
_entity.type
_entity.pdbx_description
1 polymer ?
#
loop_
_entity_poly.entity_id
_entity_poly.type
_entity_poly.pdbx_seq_one_letter_code
_entity_poly.pdbx_strand_id
1 'polypeptide(L)'
;MSSPAAGAHRVEEHFSLPLFLLTVAASFAALSALLYFAVPADIWHTQLSAGLGRFAAVFALVSLFNCFMEFVFHRYVLHKPVVPFLSRFYKQHTLHHTLTRIGRRRTPGGRDVPFVENIYPILEPEQGEASFFPWYTFAVFAALVTPLLALAQWLAPAFPWFFGGYAALATSLLLYELFHAIEHWSFERWAPLIEHRHLGWFWRKVYSFHLRHHAVIDCNEAISGFFTLPVADLLLGTFILPKTLYADGAEWTPAEFASPRPCALIRWCDAQSDALIHRRRAAAQAAVAPVYSRGERLAQSLSLGTGLLASIAALVLATTFAALRDSSPGVLVGAILFGSALVFGYSAFLNFRRVRASRVRAPFSRRHHVAIFLLIAATATPFFFKIGGAWGWSLFGVVWGVCLAGALLRLFFAQRLKIISRVAYVLVGILACVALKPLVATLPGGGLGLLFGGLACYLAGIAFHVWPGLRYHQTARQLFALGGTACHLLAILLFVLPPAA
;
A
#
# COMPACT_ATOMS: atom_id res chain seq x y z
N MET A 1 42.44 -39.29 -9.95
CA MET A 1 42.45 -38.06 -9.14
C MET A 1 41.06 -37.88 -8.56
N SER A 2 41.04 -37.61 -7.27
CA SER A 2 39.95 -37.77 -6.30
C SER A 2 38.66 -37.02 -6.62
N SER A 3 37.55 -37.74 -6.42
CA SER A 3 36.19 -37.22 -6.20
C SER A 3 36.21 -36.04 -5.22
N PRO A 4 35.55 -34.91 -5.52
CA PRO A 4 35.30 -33.90 -4.49
C PRO A 4 34.27 -34.47 -3.51
N ALA A 5 34.68 -34.50 -2.25
CA ALA A 5 33.92 -34.98 -1.12
C ALA A 5 32.50 -34.42 -1.08
N ALA A 6 31.55 -35.31 -0.76
CA ALA A 6 30.23 -34.98 -0.28
C ALA A 6 30.34 -34.05 0.94
N GLY A 7 30.29 -32.75 0.67
CA GLY A 7 30.26 -31.70 1.67
C GLY A 7 28.87 -31.59 2.25
N ALA A 8 28.68 -32.16 3.44
CA ALA A 8 27.66 -31.85 4.43
C ALA A 8 26.38 -31.18 3.90
N HIS A 9 25.33 -32.00 3.71
CA HIS A 9 23.94 -31.55 3.78
C HIS A 9 23.73 -30.72 5.05
N ARG A 10 23.86 -29.39 4.97
CA ARG A 10 23.37 -28.47 5.99
C ARG A 10 21.89 -28.25 5.72
N VAL A 11 21.13 -29.18 6.31
CA VAL A 11 19.78 -29.07 6.88
C VAL A 11 19.02 -27.80 6.49
N GLU A 12 17.94 -28.02 5.74
CA GLU A 12 16.80 -27.13 5.56
C GLU A 12 16.53 -26.30 6.83
N GLU A 13 16.59 -24.97 6.77
CA GLU A 13 15.72 -24.18 7.66
C GLU A 13 14.30 -24.42 7.18
N HIS A 14 13.73 -25.55 7.60
CA HIS A 14 12.34 -25.88 7.34
C HIS A 14 11.49 -24.73 7.85
N PHE A 15 10.62 -24.20 6.99
CA PHE A 15 9.54 -23.34 7.40
C PHE A 15 8.85 -23.94 8.63
N SER A 16 9.04 -23.29 9.78
CA SER A 16 8.44 -23.73 11.03
C SER A 16 7.04 -23.15 11.12
N LEU A 17 6.05 -23.92 10.65
CA LEU A 17 4.64 -23.60 10.83
C LEU A 17 4.31 -23.26 12.31
N PRO A 18 4.83 -23.97 13.33
CA PRO A 18 4.63 -23.58 14.73
C PRO A 18 5.19 -22.19 15.07
N LEU A 19 6.40 -21.85 14.61
CA LEU A 19 7.00 -20.54 14.86
C LEU A 19 6.24 -19.43 14.14
N PHE A 20 5.78 -19.68 12.91
CA PHE A 20 4.96 -18.76 12.16
C PHE A 20 3.61 -18.53 12.85
N LEU A 21 2.93 -19.59 13.28
CA LEU A 21 1.69 -19.53 14.06
C LEU A 21 1.88 -18.73 15.35
N LEU A 22 2.96 -18.99 16.09
CA LEU A 22 3.30 -18.24 17.29
C LEU A 22 3.54 -16.76 16.98
N THR A 23 4.23 -16.44 15.89
CA THR A 23 4.50 -15.07 15.45
C THR A 23 3.21 -14.33 15.10
N VAL A 24 2.31 -14.97 14.35
CA VAL A 24 1.00 -14.39 14.00
C VAL A 24 0.15 -14.20 15.25
N ALA A 25 0.09 -15.19 16.14
CA ALA A 25 -0.66 -15.10 17.39
C ALA A 25 -0.11 -14.00 18.31
N ALA A 26 1.21 -13.92 18.48
CA ALA A 26 1.87 -12.88 19.26
C ALA A 26 1.64 -11.49 18.65
N SER A 27 1.71 -11.36 17.33
CA SER A 27 1.45 -10.10 16.62
C SER A 27 -0.01 -9.68 16.74
N PHE A 28 -0.95 -10.63 16.65
CA PHE A 28 -2.38 -10.39 16.87
C PHE A 28 -2.64 -9.93 18.31
N ALA A 29 -2.04 -10.60 19.31
CA ALA A 29 -2.18 -10.23 20.71
C ALA A 29 -1.57 -8.85 21.00
N ALA A 30 -0.38 -8.57 20.49
CA ALA A 30 0.29 -7.28 20.64
C ALA A 30 -0.52 -6.15 19.98
N LEU A 31 -1.04 -6.37 18.78
CA LEU A 31 -1.90 -5.40 18.10
C LEU A 31 -3.21 -5.16 18.87
N SER A 32 -3.85 -6.23 19.35
CA SER A 32 -5.07 -6.13 20.16
C SER A 32 -4.81 -5.37 21.46
N ALA A 33 -3.67 -5.60 22.12
CA ALA A 33 -3.25 -4.87 23.30
C ALA A 33 -2.96 -3.39 23.01
N LEU A 34 -2.29 -3.08 21.89
CA LEU A 34 -2.06 -1.71 21.45
C LEU A 34 -3.37 -0.97 21.19
N LEU A 35 -4.30 -1.62 20.50
CA LEU A 35 -5.61 -1.05 20.20
C LEU A 35 -6.48 -0.95 21.44
N TYR A 36 -6.29 -1.83 22.44
CA TYR A 36 -7.02 -1.78 23.69
C TYR A 36 -6.94 -0.38 24.33
N PHE A 37 -5.76 0.24 24.28
CA PHE A 37 -5.54 1.59 24.79
C PHE A 37 -5.99 2.70 23.84
N ALA A 38 -6.15 2.42 22.55
CA ALA A 38 -6.49 3.42 21.54
C ALA A 38 -8.00 3.50 21.24
N VAL A 39 -8.73 2.40 21.44
CA VAL A 39 -10.14 2.24 21.09
C VAL A 39 -10.98 2.31 22.37
N PRO A 40 -12.08 3.10 22.40
CA PRO A 40 -12.87 3.29 23.62
C PRO A 40 -13.56 1.99 24.08
N ALA A 41 -13.80 1.90 25.39
CA ALA A 41 -14.21 0.66 26.08
C ALA A 41 -15.56 0.10 25.60
N ASP A 42 -16.47 0.95 25.13
CA ASP A 42 -17.75 0.59 24.52
C ASP A 42 -17.57 -0.25 23.25
N ILE A 43 -16.57 0.09 22.42
CA ILE A 43 -16.24 -0.67 21.21
C ILE A 43 -15.65 -2.03 21.60
N TRP A 44 -14.80 -2.10 22.63
CA TRP A 44 -14.25 -3.37 23.12
C TRP A 44 -15.31 -4.29 23.72
N HIS A 45 -16.23 -3.73 24.50
CA HIS A 45 -17.38 -4.48 24.96
C HIS A 45 -18.14 -5.07 23.78
N THR A 46 -18.30 -4.32 22.69
CA THR A 46 -18.96 -4.83 21.48
C THR A 46 -18.15 -5.92 20.77
N GLN A 47 -16.81 -5.81 20.73
CA GLN A 47 -15.96 -6.89 20.16
C GLN A 47 -16.13 -8.20 20.94
N LEU A 48 -16.15 -8.12 22.27
CA LEU A 48 -16.15 -9.27 23.17
C LEU A 48 -17.54 -9.88 23.38
N SER A 49 -18.59 -9.06 23.36
CA SER A 49 -19.99 -9.49 23.57
C SER A 49 -20.72 -9.84 22.28
N ALA A 50 -20.12 -9.60 21.11
CA ALA A 50 -20.72 -9.95 19.83
C ALA A 50 -20.94 -11.47 19.74
N GLY A 51 -22.17 -11.88 19.44
CA GLY A 51 -22.49 -13.29 19.21
C GLY A 51 -21.71 -13.85 18.01
N LEU A 52 -21.48 -15.18 18.03
CA LEU A 52 -20.71 -15.90 17.02
C LEU A 52 -21.17 -15.62 15.58
N GLY A 53 -22.48 -15.44 15.35
CA GLY A 53 -23.02 -15.12 14.02
C GLY A 53 -22.52 -13.78 13.46
N ARG A 54 -22.42 -12.73 14.29
CA ARG A 54 -21.90 -11.42 13.86
C ARG A 54 -20.40 -11.49 13.60
N PHE A 55 -19.67 -12.22 14.45
CA PHE A 55 -18.26 -12.49 14.22
C PHE A 55 -18.05 -13.24 12.90
N ALA A 56 -18.78 -14.34 12.68
CA ALA A 56 -18.68 -15.13 11.45
C ALA A 56 -19.01 -14.31 10.20
N ALA A 57 -20.02 -13.42 10.27
CA ALA A 57 -20.36 -12.52 9.17
C ALA A 57 -19.23 -11.54 8.84
N VAL A 58 -18.65 -10.88 9.85
CA VAL A 58 -17.50 -9.98 9.67
C VAL A 58 -16.31 -10.75 9.11
N PHE A 59 -15.98 -11.90 9.72
CA PHE A 59 -14.86 -12.73 9.32
C PHE A 59 -14.99 -13.17 7.86
N ALA A 60 -16.15 -13.68 7.45
CA ALA A 60 -16.40 -14.07 6.07
C ALA A 60 -16.33 -12.87 5.11
N LEU A 61 -16.91 -11.73 5.46
CA LEU A 61 -16.87 -10.53 4.62
C LEU A 61 -15.44 -10.01 4.42
N VAL A 62 -14.66 -9.92 5.49
CA VAL A 62 -13.27 -9.45 5.44
C VAL A 62 -12.38 -10.48 4.73
N SER A 63 -12.59 -11.77 4.93
CA SER A 63 -11.89 -12.82 4.17
C SER A 63 -12.18 -12.74 2.68
N LEU A 64 -13.43 -12.46 2.29
CA LEU A 64 -13.78 -12.24 0.88
C LEU A 64 -13.09 -11.00 0.33
N PHE A 65 -13.06 -9.90 1.08
CA PHE A 65 -12.30 -8.71 0.70
C PHE A 65 -10.80 -9.01 0.53
N ASN A 66 -10.21 -9.75 1.48
CA ASN A 66 -8.80 -10.15 1.42
C ASN A 66 -8.50 -10.99 0.18
N CYS A 67 -9.39 -11.89 -0.25
CA CYS A 67 -9.25 -12.65 -1.49
C CYS A 67 -9.05 -11.74 -2.72
N PHE A 68 -9.85 -10.67 -2.85
CA PHE A 68 -9.66 -9.70 -3.95
C PHE A 68 -8.40 -8.84 -3.78
N MET A 69 -8.04 -8.51 -2.54
CA MET A 69 -6.81 -7.76 -2.26
C MET A 69 -5.57 -8.59 -2.59
N GLU A 70 -5.56 -9.88 -2.27
CA GLU A 70 -4.52 -10.83 -2.67
C GLU A 70 -4.38 -10.87 -4.19
N PHE A 71 -5.49 -11.03 -4.92
CA PHE A 71 -5.49 -10.99 -6.39
C PHE A 71 -4.80 -9.73 -6.94
N VAL A 72 -5.20 -8.56 -6.43
CA VAL A 72 -4.63 -7.26 -6.88
C VAL A 72 -3.15 -7.17 -6.50
N PHE A 73 -2.80 -7.59 -5.29
CA PHE A 73 -1.44 -7.55 -4.77
C PHE A 73 -0.51 -8.47 -5.57
N HIS A 74 -0.91 -9.72 -5.79
CA HIS A 74 -0.14 -10.68 -6.57
C HIS A 74 0.07 -10.19 -8.00
N ARG A 75 -1.00 -9.80 -8.71
CA ARG A 75 -0.92 -9.36 -10.11
C ARG A 75 -0.18 -8.04 -10.32
N TYR A 76 -0.40 -7.02 -9.48
CA TYR A 76 0.08 -5.66 -9.72
C TYR A 76 1.17 -5.18 -8.78
N VAL A 77 1.55 -5.98 -7.78
CA VAL A 77 2.68 -5.68 -6.89
C VAL A 77 3.75 -6.76 -6.99
N LEU A 78 3.37 -8.04 -6.98
CA LEU A 78 4.32 -9.15 -7.06
C LEU A 78 4.77 -9.44 -8.50
N HIS A 79 3.85 -9.38 -9.48
CA HIS A 79 4.18 -9.61 -10.90
C HIS A 79 4.56 -8.37 -11.70
N LYS A 80 4.15 -7.20 -11.21
CA LYS A 80 4.37 -5.94 -11.90
C LYS A 80 4.86 -4.89 -10.89
N PRO A 81 5.93 -4.13 -11.15
CA PRO A 81 6.39 -3.07 -10.26
C PRO A 81 5.56 -1.78 -10.43
N VAL A 82 4.22 -1.89 -10.37
CA VAL A 82 3.30 -0.74 -10.50
C VAL A 82 3.53 0.25 -9.37
N VAL A 83 3.82 -0.26 -8.17
CA VAL A 83 4.09 0.51 -6.96
C VAL A 83 5.60 0.52 -6.66
N PRO A 84 6.36 1.57 -7.02
CA PRO A 84 7.83 1.54 -6.99
C PRO A 84 8.44 1.27 -5.63
N PHE A 85 7.75 1.62 -4.55
CA PHE A 85 8.27 1.40 -3.20
C PHE A 85 8.09 -0.03 -2.71
N LEU A 86 7.23 -0.80 -3.37
CA LEU A 86 7.04 -2.23 -3.15
C LEU A 86 7.85 -3.06 -4.16
N SER A 87 8.73 -2.45 -4.95
CA SER A 87 9.52 -3.15 -5.98
C SER A 87 10.43 -4.25 -5.41
N ARG A 88 10.70 -4.25 -4.10
CA ARG A 88 11.43 -5.34 -3.45
C ARG A 88 10.64 -6.65 -3.54
N PHE A 89 9.33 -6.59 -3.28
CA PHE A 89 8.44 -7.75 -3.42
C PHE A 89 8.40 -8.25 -4.86
N TYR A 90 8.25 -7.35 -5.84
CA TYR A 90 8.34 -7.71 -7.26
C TYR A 90 9.64 -8.45 -7.59
N LYS A 91 10.79 -7.96 -7.10
CA LYS A 91 12.09 -8.58 -7.35
C LYS A 91 12.21 -9.95 -6.69
N GLN A 92 11.79 -10.08 -5.43
CA GLN A 92 11.80 -11.35 -4.72
C GLN A 92 10.88 -12.36 -5.40
N HIS A 93 9.67 -11.95 -5.78
CA HIS A 93 8.73 -12.81 -6.50
C HIS A 93 9.23 -13.20 -7.89
N THR A 94 9.89 -12.28 -8.62
CA THR A 94 10.51 -12.61 -9.90
C THR A 94 11.64 -13.62 -9.74
N LEU A 95 12.45 -13.52 -8.68
CA LEU A 95 13.50 -14.50 -8.36
C LEU A 95 12.89 -15.85 -8.02
N HIS A 96 11.82 -15.87 -7.24
CA HIS A 96 11.03 -17.06 -6.95
C HIS A 96 10.50 -17.73 -8.22
N HIS A 97 10.02 -16.95 -9.20
CA HIS A 97 9.58 -17.47 -10.52
C HIS A 97 10.70 -18.08 -11.36
N THR A 98 11.98 -17.85 -11.03
CA THR A 98 13.09 -18.52 -11.74
C THR A 98 13.27 -19.98 -11.34
N LEU A 99 12.60 -20.44 -10.28
CA LEU A 99 12.70 -21.82 -9.78
C LEU A 99 11.96 -22.82 -10.67
N THR A 100 10.94 -22.39 -11.40
CA THR A 100 10.32 -23.20 -12.46
C THR A 100 10.39 -22.42 -13.76
N ARG A 101 11.30 -22.86 -14.64
CA ARG A 101 11.52 -22.25 -15.94
C ARG A 101 10.95 -23.13 -17.02
N ILE A 102 10.17 -22.53 -17.92
CA ILE A 102 9.69 -23.21 -19.12
C ILE A 102 10.39 -22.61 -20.33
N GLY A 103 11.16 -23.46 -21.02
CA GLY A 103 12.14 -23.02 -22.00
C GLY A 103 12.27 -23.98 -23.18
N ARG A 104 13.21 -23.68 -24.07
CA ARG A 104 13.59 -24.53 -25.19
C ARG A 104 15.03 -24.99 -25.01
N ARG A 105 15.31 -26.29 -25.16
CA ARG A 105 16.67 -26.83 -25.19
C ARG A 105 17.02 -27.20 -26.61
N ARG A 106 18.21 -26.79 -27.05
CA ARG A 106 18.73 -27.17 -28.35
C ARG A 106 19.31 -28.58 -28.28
N THR A 107 18.71 -29.51 -29.02
CA THR A 107 19.19 -30.90 -29.14
C THR A 107 20.49 -30.98 -29.95
N PRO A 108 21.27 -32.08 -29.85
CA PRO A 108 22.48 -32.28 -30.66
C PRO A 108 22.27 -32.20 -32.19
N GLY A 109 21.03 -32.37 -32.66
CA GLY A 109 20.62 -32.17 -34.06
C GLY A 109 20.15 -30.76 -34.40
N GLY A 110 20.37 -29.77 -33.53
CA GLY A 110 20.05 -28.36 -33.77
C GLY A 110 18.58 -27.98 -33.63
N ARG A 111 17.68 -28.94 -33.31
CA ARG A 111 16.25 -28.71 -33.06
C ARG A 111 16.03 -28.23 -31.63
N ASP A 112 15.28 -27.13 -31.49
CA ASP A 112 14.83 -26.63 -30.19
C ASP A 112 13.60 -27.42 -29.73
N VAL A 113 13.73 -28.14 -28.62
CA VAL A 113 12.62 -28.87 -28.00
C VAL A 113 12.12 -28.10 -26.79
N PRO A 114 10.82 -27.75 -26.72
CA PRO A 114 10.22 -27.15 -25.53
C PRO A 114 10.25 -28.16 -24.38
N PHE A 115 10.84 -27.79 -23.25
CA PHE A 115 10.89 -28.62 -22.05
C PHE A 115 10.60 -27.79 -20.79
N VAL A 116 10.15 -28.48 -19.74
CA VAL A 116 9.95 -27.92 -18.40
C VAL A 116 11.24 -28.13 -17.59
N GLU A 117 11.77 -27.07 -16.99
CA GLU A 117 12.86 -27.10 -16.02
C GLU A 117 12.27 -26.73 -14.65
N ASN A 118 12.17 -27.70 -13.76
CA ASN A 118 11.58 -27.53 -12.44
C ASN A 118 12.64 -27.81 -11.37
N ILE A 119 13.09 -26.76 -10.69
CA ILE A 119 14.19 -26.78 -9.72
C ILE A 119 13.64 -26.94 -8.27
N TYR A 120 12.40 -27.41 -8.11
CA TYR A 120 11.87 -27.77 -6.79
C TYR A 120 12.36 -29.16 -6.32
N PRO A 121 12.54 -29.37 -4.99
CA PRO A 121 12.23 -28.45 -3.89
C PRO A 121 13.25 -27.32 -3.72
N ILE A 122 12.88 -26.28 -2.96
CA ILE A 122 13.83 -25.26 -2.51
C ILE A 122 14.86 -25.92 -1.58
N LEU A 123 16.12 -25.97 -2.01
CA LEU A 123 17.21 -26.62 -1.26
C LEU A 123 18.24 -25.62 -0.72
N GLU A 124 18.26 -24.40 -1.26
CA GLU A 124 19.22 -23.36 -0.88
C GLU A 124 18.55 -22.23 -0.06
N PRO A 125 19.20 -21.70 0.99
CA PRO A 125 18.66 -20.61 1.81
C PRO A 125 18.24 -19.36 1.01
N GLU A 126 18.97 -19.06 -0.06
CA GLU A 126 18.74 -17.91 -0.95
C GLU A 126 17.41 -18.02 -1.71
N GLN A 127 16.94 -19.25 -1.96
CA GLN A 127 15.63 -19.54 -2.56
C GLN A 127 14.50 -19.44 -1.51
N GLY A 128 14.81 -19.69 -0.23
CA GLY A 128 13.87 -19.58 0.90
C GLY A 128 13.48 -18.15 1.24
N GLU A 129 14.43 -17.21 1.27
CA GLU A 129 14.17 -15.79 1.59
C GLU A 129 13.25 -15.07 0.59
N ALA A 130 13.06 -15.63 -0.61
CA ALA A 130 12.16 -15.11 -1.64
C ALA A 130 10.72 -15.65 -1.50
N SER A 131 10.51 -16.67 -0.66
CA SER A 131 9.31 -17.51 -0.69
C SER A 131 8.37 -17.30 0.51
N PHE A 132 8.82 -16.61 1.57
CA PHE A 132 8.04 -16.33 2.79
C PHE A 132 7.93 -14.84 3.07
N PHE A 133 6.81 -14.42 3.66
CA PHE A 133 6.64 -13.08 4.18
C PHE A 133 7.49 -12.86 5.44
N PRO A 134 8.05 -11.65 5.63
CA PRO A 134 8.75 -11.29 6.86
C PRO A 134 7.86 -11.41 8.10
N TRP A 135 8.45 -11.67 9.27
CA TRP A 135 7.73 -11.80 10.55
C TRP A 135 6.85 -10.60 10.92
N TYR A 136 7.19 -9.40 10.45
CA TYR A 136 6.43 -8.16 10.70
C TYR A 136 5.24 -7.94 9.76
N THR A 137 4.98 -8.85 8.83
CA THR A 137 4.00 -8.66 7.75
C THR A 137 2.58 -8.52 8.26
N PHE A 138 2.20 -9.31 9.27
CA PHE A 138 0.89 -9.16 9.91
C PHE A 138 0.70 -7.75 10.47
N ALA A 139 1.68 -7.22 11.20
CA ALA A 139 1.59 -5.87 11.78
C ALA A 139 1.46 -4.78 10.70
N VAL A 140 2.16 -4.92 9.57
CA VAL A 140 2.06 -3.97 8.45
C VAL A 140 0.69 -4.01 7.79
N PHE A 141 0.19 -5.19 7.43
CA PHE A 141 -1.14 -5.30 6.83
C PHE A 141 -2.24 -4.92 7.81
N ALA A 142 -2.08 -5.26 9.09
CA ALA A 142 -2.97 -4.82 10.15
C ALA A 142 -3.03 -3.29 10.22
N ALA A 143 -1.89 -2.60 10.22
CA ALA A 143 -1.85 -1.14 10.22
C ALA A 143 -2.55 -0.53 8.99
N LEU A 144 -2.46 -1.18 7.82
CA LEU A 144 -3.13 -0.74 6.60
C LEU A 144 -4.65 -0.99 6.61
N VAL A 145 -5.11 -2.11 7.18
CA VAL A 145 -6.53 -2.45 7.22
C VAL A 145 -7.25 -1.78 8.40
N THR A 146 -6.54 -1.43 9.47
CA THR A 146 -7.11 -0.84 10.70
C THR A 146 -8.00 0.38 10.44
N PRO A 147 -7.63 1.35 9.59
CA PRO A 147 -8.53 2.47 9.24
C PRO A 147 -9.83 2.04 8.56
N LEU A 148 -9.77 0.99 7.72
CA LEU A 148 -10.95 0.44 7.06
C LEU A 148 -11.86 -0.28 8.07
N LEU A 149 -11.26 -1.05 8.99
CA LEU A 149 -12.00 -1.69 10.08
C LEU A 149 -12.61 -0.66 11.03
N ALA A 150 -11.90 0.42 11.33
CA ALA A 150 -12.43 1.52 12.14
C ALA A 150 -13.60 2.24 11.46
N LEU A 151 -13.52 2.47 10.15
CA LEU A 151 -14.63 2.99 9.36
C LEU A 151 -15.83 2.03 9.37
N ALA A 152 -15.60 0.74 9.17
CA ALA A 152 -16.65 -0.27 9.23
C ALA A 152 -17.28 -0.37 10.63
N GLN A 153 -16.47 -0.28 11.69
CA GLN A 153 -16.93 -0.19 13.08
C GLN A 153 -17.79 1.04 13.31
N TRP A 154 -17.46 2.17 12.70
CA TRP A 154 -18.28 3.36 12.80
C TRP A 154 -19.61 3.23 12.05
N LEU A 155 -19.60 2.66 10.85
CA LEU A 155 -20.80 2.45 10.02
C LEU A 155 -21.74 1.38 10.58
N ALA A 156 -21.18 0.34 11.20
CA ALA A 156 -21.92 -0.80 11.73
C ALA A 156 -21.40 -1.17 13.13
N PRO A 157 -21.73 -0.35 14.15
CA PRO A 157 -21.12 -0.45 15.48
C PRO A 157 -21.48 -1.72 16.24
N ALA A 158 -22.56 -2.41 15.88
CA ALA A 158 -23.01 -3.64 16.52
C ALA A 158 -22.17 -4.89 16.19
N PHE A 159 -21.21 -4.76 15.26
CA PHE A 159 -20.40 -5.86 14.76
C PHE A 159 -18.95 -5.80 15.27
N PRO A 160 -18.28 -6.95 15.43
CA PRO A 160 -16.92 -7.03 15.97
C PRO A 160 -15.87 -6.86 14.85
N TRP A 161 -15.78 -5.68 14.25
CA TRP A 161 -14.93 -5.45 13.07
C TRP A 161 -13.44 -5.62 13.31
N PHE A 162 -12.93 -5.25 14.48
CA PHE A 162 -11.51 -5.41 14.80
C PHE A 162 -11.16 -6.87 14.98
N PHE A 163 -11.88 -7.60 15.83
CA PHE A 163 -11.61 -9.02 16.07
C PHE A 163 -11.86 -9.88 14.84
N GLY A 164 -13.02 -9.73 14.20
CA GLY A 164 -13.34 -10.47 12.98
C GLY A 164 -12.40 -10.12 11.83
N GLY A 165 -12.05 -8.84 11.68
CA GLY A 165 -11.18 -8.37 10.61
C GLY A 165 -9.72 -8.79 10.77
N TYR A 166 -9.13 -8.68 11.97
CA TYR A 166 -7.78 -9.17 12.21
C TYR A 166 -7.70 -10.68 12.20
N ALA A 167 -8.74 -11.40 12.64
CA ALA A 167 -8.80 -12.84 12.52
C ALA A 167 -8.79 -13.25 11.04
N ALA A 168 -9.62 -12.60 10.21
CA ALA A 168 -9.65 -12.85 8.77
C ALA A 168 -8.30 -12.57 8.10
N LEU A 169 -7.62 -11.48 8.49
CA LEU A 169 -6.28 -11.16 8.00
C LEU A 169 -5.24 -12.20 8.44
N ALA A 170 -5.26 -12.61 9.72
CA ALA A 170 -4.36 -13.63 10.25
C ALA A 170 -4.58 -14.97 9.54
N THR A 171 -5.83 -15.38 9.32
CA THR A 171 -6.19 -16.60 8.61
C THR A 171 -5.74 -16.54 7.15
N SER A 172 -5.95 -15.43 6.45
CA SER A 172 -5.49 -15.29 5.05
C SER A 172 -3.97 -15.39 4.95
N LEU A 173 -3.21 -14.72 5.83
CA LEU A 173 -1.74 -14.86 5.85
C LEU A 173 -1.29 -16.28 6.18
N LEU A 174 -1.96 -16.95 7.12
CA LEU A 174 -1.67 -18.34 7.46
C LEU A 174 -1.93 -19.29 6.30
N LEU A 175 -3.09 -19.17 5.66
CA LEU A 175 -3.43 -20.00 4.50
C LEU A 175 -2.48 -19.74 3.35
N TYR A 176 -2.14 -18.48 3.07
CA TYR A 176 -1.16 -18.13 2.05
C TYR A 176 0.15 -18.88 2.28
N GLU A 177 0.76 -18.70 3.46
CA GLU A 177 2.08 -19.26 3.75
C GLU A 177 2.07 -20.79 3.78
N LEU A 178 1.03 -21.37 4.37
CA LEU A 178 0.90 -22.82 4.46
C LEU A 178 0.76 -23.45 3.08
N PHE A 179 -0.15 -22.94 2.24
CA PHE A 179 -0.38 -23.51 0.91
C PHE A 179 0.79 -23.25 -0.04
N HIS A 180 1.37 -22.06 0.01
CA HIS A 180 2.59 -21.75 -0.75
C HIS A 180 3.74 -22.68 -0.37
N ALA A 181 3.93 -22.97 0.93
CA ALA A 181 4.94 -23.93 1.37
C ALA A 181 4.68 -25.37 0.88
N ILE A 182 3.41 -25.79 0.82
CA ILE A 182 3.01 -27.11 0.31
C ILE A 182 3.24 -27.20 -1.20
N GLU A 183 2.91 -26.14 -1.95
CA GLU A 183 3.14 -26.03 -3.40
C GLU A 183 4.62 -26.18 -3.77
N HIS A 184 5.52 -25.89 -2.83
CA HIS A 184 6.98 -26.04 -2.97
C HIS A 184 7.57 -27.34 -2.44
N TRP A 185 6.76 -28.29 -2.01
CA TRP A 185 7.28 -29.62 -1.67
C TRP A 185 7.96 -30.29 -2.88
N SER A 186 8.91 -31.16 -2.56
CA SER A 186 9.60 -31.95 -3.58
C SER A 186 8.61 -32.85 -4.33
N PHE A 187 8.96 -33.23 -5.57
CA PHE A 187 8.10 -34.12 -6.34
C PHE A 187 7.90 -35.46 -5.62
N GLU A 188 8.91 -35.97 -4.90
CA GLU A 188 8.81 -37.21 -4.12
C GLU A 188 7.74 -37.12 -3.02
N ARG A 189 7.55 -35.95 -2.40
CA ARG A 189 6.46 -35.74 -1.43
C ARG A 189 5.09 -35.64 -2.11
N TRP A 190 5.04 -35.08 -3.30
CA TRP A 190 3.81 -34.97 -4.09
C TRP A 190 3.39 -36.28 -4.77
N ALA A 191 4.35 -37.14 -5.14
CA ALA A 191 4.10 -38.35 -5.92
C ALA A 191 3.04 -39.29 -5.29
N PRO A 192 3.08 -39.61 -3.97
CA PRO A 192 2.03 -40.43 -3.35
C PRO A 192 0.63 -39.82 -3.44
N LEU A 193 0.51 -38.49 -3.37
CA LEU A 193 -0.77 -37.77 -3.48
C LEU A 193 -1.28 -37.80 -4.93
N ILE A 194 -0.39 -37.53 -5.88
CA ILE A 194 -0.64 -37.51 -7.34
C ILE A 194 -0.99 -38.89 -7.90
N GLU A 195 -0.40 -39.94 -7.35
CA GLU A 195 -0.60 -41.33 -7.75
C GLU A 195 -1.74 -42.01 -6.98
N HIS A 196 -2.33 -41.33 -5.99
CA HIS A 196 -3.43 -41.88 -5.19
C HIS A 196 -4.62 -42.31 -6.08
N ARG A 197 -5.05 -43.57 -5.94
CA ARG A 197 -6.04 -44.22 -6.82
C ARG A 197 -7.33 -43.40 -7.06
N HIS A 198 -7.86 -42.77 -6.02
CA HIS A 198 -9.14 -42.05 -6.09
C HIS A 198 -9.02 -40.52 -6.10
N LEU A 199 -7.90 -39.99 -5.62
CA LEU A 199 -7.72 -38.55 -5.36
C LEU A 199 -6.57 -37.96 -6.18
N GLY A 200 -5.79 -38.79 -6.88
CA GLY A 200 -4.66 -38.35 -7.68
C GLY A 200 -5.05 -37.37 -8.78
N TRP A 201 -6.25 -37.52 -9.37
CA TRP A 201 -6.75 -36.56 -10.37
C TRP A 201 -6.90 -35.15 -9.80
N PHE A 202 -7.25 -35.01 -8.52
CA PHE A 202 -7.39 -33.74 -7.84
C PHE A 202 -6.01 -33.16 -7.50
N TRP A 203 -5.15 -33.97 -6.86
CA TRP A 203 -3.80 -33.53 -6.49
C TRP A 203 -2.91 -33.19 -7.68
N ARG A 204 -3.07 -33.88 -8.82
CA ARG A 204 -2.42 -33.50 -10.09
C ARG A 204 -2.74 -32.08 -10.51
N LYS A 205 -3.98 -31.65 -10.34
CA LYS A 205 -4.43 -30.30 -10.68
C LYS A 205 -3.88 -29.27 -9.69
N VAL A 206 -3.90 -29.57 -8.40
CA VAL A 206 -3.34 -28.70 -7.35
C VAL A 206 -1.84 -28.49 -7.58
N TYR A 207 -1.07 -29.58 -7.72
CA TYR A 207 0.37 -29.51 -8.00
C TYR A 207 0.67 -28.69 -9.27
N SER A 208 -0.06 -28.97 -10.35
CA SER A 208 0.21 -28.33 -11.65
C SER A 208 -0.25 -26.87 -11.69
N PHE A 209 -1.16 -26.43 -10.83
CA PHE A 209 -1.69 -25.06 -10.81
C PHE A 209 -0.60 -24.04 -10.50
N HIS A 210 0.16 -24.28 -9.44
CA HIS A 210 1.29 -23.44 -9.04
C HIS A 210 2.38 -23.41 -10.10
N LEU A 211 2.78 -24.58 -10.61
CA LEU A 211 3.80 -24.68 -11.68
C LEU A 211 3.38 -23.92 -12.96
N ARG A 212 2.09 -23.95 -13.29
CA ARG A 212 1.56 -23.16 -14.40
C ARG A 212 1.63 -21.66 -14.12
N HIS A 213 1.39 -21.25 -12.89
CA HIS A 213 1.52 -19.85 -12.48
C HIS A 213 2.94 -19.33 -12.69
N HIS A 214 3.95 -20.13 -12.33
CA HIS A 214 5.36 -19.84 -12.62
C HIS A 214 5.68 -19.71 -14.10
N ALA A 215 5.02 -20.53 -14.92
CA ALA A 215 5.17 -20.48 -16.37
C ALA A 215 4.55 -19.24 -17.02
N VAL A 216 3.34 -18.89 -16.58
CA VAL A 216 2.45 -17.93 -17.23
C VAL A 216 1.85 -17.04 -16.15
N ILE A 217 2.58 -16.02 -15.75
CA ILE A 217 2.17 -15.07 -14.69
C ILE A 217 0.85 -14.33 -14.99
N ASP A 218 0.36 -14.38 -16.24
CA ASP A 218 -0.95 -13.87 -16.60
C ASP A 218 -2.09 -14.68 -15.98
N CYS A 219 -1.89 -15.97 -15.66
CA CYS A 219 -2.77 -16.67 -14.74
C CYS A 219 -2.41 -16.25 -13.32
N ASN A 220 -3.35 -15.61 -12.67
CA ASN A 220 -3.17 -15.22 -11.28
C ASN A 220 -3.47 -16.42 -10.39
N GLU A 221 -2.76 -16.51 -9.27
CA GLU A 221 -2.87 -17.63 -8.35
C GLU A 221 -3.57 -17.14 -7.08
N ALA A 222 -4.65 -17.82 -6.71
CA ALA A 222 -5.23 -17.65 -5.38
C ALA A 222 -4.61 -18.70 -4.48
N ILE A 223 -3.62 -18.30 -3.70
CA ILE A 223 -2.97 -19.18 -2.73
C ILE A 223 -3.83 -19.20 -1.47
N SER A 224 -4.13 -18.02 -0.90
CA SER A 224 -5.01 -17.92 0.28
C SER A 224 -6.48 -17.86 -0.11
N GLY A 225 -6.80 -17.18 -1.21
CA GLY A 225 -8.15 -17.09 -1.78
C GLY A 225 -9.24 -16.75 -0.76
N PHE A 226 -10.46 -17.24 -1.01
CA PHE A 226 -11.50 -17.29 0.01
C PHE A 226 -11.49 -18.67 0.64
N PHE A 227 -10.59 -18.90 1.59
CA PHE A 227 -10.27 -20.23 2.14
C PHE A 227 -9.78 -21.18 1.04
N THR A 228 -8.72 -20.76 0.35
CA THR A 228 -8.07 -21.38 -0.83
C THR A 228 -8.93 -21.53 -2.07
N LEU A 229 -10.18 -21.06 -2.02
CA LEU A 229 -11.02 -20.98 -3.21
C LEU A 229 -10.61 -19.77 -4.08
N PRO A 230 -10.39 -19.97 -5.39
CA PRO A 230 -9.95 -18.94 -6.33
C PRO A 230 -11.10 -18.03 -6.78
N VAL A 231 -11.88 -17.50 -5.84
CA VAL A 231 -13.11 -16.73 -6.11
C VAL A 231 -12.82 -15.50 -6.98
N ALA A 232 -11.77 -14.73 -6.65
CA ALA A 232 -11.37 -13.57 -7.44
C ALA A 232 -10.98 -13.98 -8.87
N ASP A 233 -10.15 -15.02 -9.02
CA ASP A 233 -9.68 -15.49 -10.33
C ASP A 233 -10.80 -16.04 -11.21
N LEU A 234 -11.78 -16.73 -10.62
CA LEU A 234 -12.96 -17.21 -11.30
C LEU A 234 -13.83 -16.04 -11.81
N LEU A 235 -14.10 -15.06 -10.94
CA LEU A 235 -14.94 -13.90 -11.28
C LEU A 235 -14.26 -12.98 -12.31
N LEU A 236 -12.94 -12.86 -12.24
CA LEU A 236 -12.16 -11.97 -13.08
C LEU A 236 -11.61 -12.65 -14.35
N GLY A 237 -11.80 -13.97 -14.48
CA GLY A 237 -11.47 -14.74 -15.68
C GLY A 237 -9.98 -15.02 -15.86
N THR A 238 -9.22 -15.10 -14.77
CA THR A 238 -7.78 -15.47 -14.76
C THR A 238 -7.54 -16.91 -14.36
N PHE A 239 -8.53 -17.59 -13.79
CA PHE A 239 -8.41 -18.97 -13.32
C PHE A 239 -8.27 -19.94 -14.51
N ILE A 240 -7.18 -20.71 -14.54
CA ILE A 240 -6.99 -21.81 -15.48
C ILE A 240 -6.55 -23.05 -14.70
N LEU A 241 -7.31 -24.12 -14.84
CA LEU A 241 -6.95 -25.41 -14.28
C LEU A 241 -6.09 -26.21 -15.29
N PRO A 242 -4.82 -26.51 -14.96
CA PRO A 242 -3.96 -27.28 -15.84
C PRO A 242 -4.50 -28.68 -16.08
N LYS A 243 -4.31 -29.17 -17.31
CA LYS A 243 -4.67 -30.53 -17.74
C LYS A 243 -3.45 -31.46 -17.77
N THR A 244 -2.26 -30.90 -17.84
CA THR A 244 -0.99 -31.62 -17.93
C THR A 244 -0.21 -31.50 -16.62
N LEU A 245 0.56 -32.55 -16.31
CA LEU A 245 1.48 -32.57 -15.18
C LEU A 245 2.82 -32.01 -15.64
N TYR A 246 3.28 -30.91 -15.03
CA TYR A 246 4.54 -30.26 -15.40
C TYR A 246 5.72 -30.86 -14.60
N ALA A 247 6.10 -32.08 -14.97
CA ALA A 247 7.28 -32.73 -14.40
C ALA A 247 8.58 -32.19 -15.03
N ASP A 248 9.68 -32.19 -14.27
CA ASP A 248 10.99 -31.82 -14.80
C ASP A 248 11.37 -32.70 -16.01
N GLY A 249 11.86 -32.06 -17.07
CA GLY A 249 12.23 -32.71 -18.32
C GLY A 249 11.07 -33.10 -19.24
N ALA A 250 9.81 -32.88 -18.84
CA ALA A 250 8.66 -33.16 -19.72
C ALA A 250 8.58 -32.17 -20.90
N GLU A 251 8.16 -32.67 -22.06
CA GLU A 251 7.84 -31.84 -23.22
C GLU A 251 6.50 -31.11 -23.02
N TRP A 252 6.35 -29.95 -23.66
CA TRP A 252 5.11 -29.17 -23.60
C TRP A 252 4.74 -28.54 -24.93
N THR A 253 3.45 -28.26 -25.11
CA THR A 253 2.92 -27.55 -26.28
C THR A 253 2.53 -26.11 -25.97
N PRO A 254 2.68 -25.15 -26.91
CA PRO A 254 2.30 -23.75 -26.69
C PRO A 254 0.85 -23.52 -26.22
N ALA A 255 -0.06 -24.42 -26.56
CA ALA A 255 -1.46 -24.33 -26.13
C ALA A 255 -1.64 -24.54 -24.61
N GLU A 256 -0.76 -25.30 -23.95
CA GLU A 256 -0.83 -25.57 -22.50
C GLU A 256 -0.55 -24.32 -21.66
N PHE A 257 0.27 -23.42 -22.20
CA PHE A 257 0.71 -22.18 -21.56
C PHE A 257 0.05 -20.93 -22.17
N ALA A 258 -1.13 -21.07 -22.78
CA ALA A 258 -1.88 -19.92 -23.24
C ALA A 258 -2.34 -19.04 -22.06
N SER A 259 -2.11 -17.74 -22.13
CA SER A 259 -2.60 -16.80 -21.12
C SER A 259 -4.14 -16.78 -21.06
N PRO A 260 -4.73 -16.62 -19.86
CA PRO A 260 -6.17 -16.42 -19.75
C PRO A 260 -6.63 -15.15 -20.45
N ARG A 261 -7.92 -15.09 -20.74
CA ARG A 261 -8.59 -13.88 -21.24
C ARG A 261 -9.48 -13.31 -20.14
N PRO A 262 -8.94 -12.49 -19.23
CA PRO A 262 -9.71 -11.97 -18.11
C PRO A 262 -10.76 -10.96 -18.58
N CYS A 263 -11.65 -10.55 -17.67
CA CYS A 263 -12.73 -9.62 -17.97
C CYS A 263 -12.21 -8.25 -18.49
N ALA A 264 -13.09 -7.46 -19.11
CA ALA A 264 -12.69 -6.20 -19.76
C ALA A 264 -11.99 -5.21 -18.80
N LEU A 265 -12.42 -5.16 -17.54
CA LEU A 265 -11.81 -4.32 -16.52
C LEU A 265 -10.35 -4.71 -16.26
N ILE A 266 -10.08 -6.01 -16.08
CA ILE A 266 -8.71 -6.49 -15.82
C ILE A 266 -7.83 -6.30 -17.04
N ARG A 267 -8.33 -6.56 -18.26
CA ARG A 267 -7.56 -6.25 -19.48
C ARG A 267 -7.20 -4.78 -19.60
N TRP A 268 -8.11 -3.89 -19.21
CA TRP A 268 -7.83 -2.46 -19.16
C TRP A 268 -6.76 -2.14 -18.12
N CYS A 269 -6.88 -2.66 -16.90
CA CYS A 269 -5.89 -2.47 -15.83
C CYS A 269 -4.50 -3.00 -16.23
N ASP A 270 -4.44 -4.19 -16.84
CA ASP A 270 -3.22 -4.77 -17.37
C ASP A 270 -2.56 -3.83 -18.39
N ALA A 271 -3.33 -3.35 -19.38
CA ALA A 271 -2.83 -2.41 -20.38
C ALA A 271 -2.32 -1.10 -19.76
N GLN A 272 -3.02 -0.55 -18.76
CA GLN A 272 -2.54 0.65 -18.05
C GLN A 272 -1.25 0.38 -17.26
N SER A 273 -1.17 -0.77 -16.60
CA SER A 273 0.01 -1.18 -15.82
C SER A 273 1.24 -1.37 -16.71
N ASP A 274 1.08 -2.00 -17.87
CA ASP A 274 2.15 -2.23 -18.84
C ASP A 274 2.60 -0.92 -19.45
N ALA A 275 1.66 -0.06 -19.88
CA ALA A 275 1.97 1.26 -20.38
C ALA A 275 2.75 2.10 -19.35
N LEU A 276 2.37 2.04 -18.08
CA LEU A 276 3.09 2.72 -16.99
C LEU A 276 4.52 2.19 -16.83
N ILE A 277 4.71 0.87 -16.84
CA ILE A 277 6.02 0.24 -16.68
C ILE A 277 6.91 0.54 -17.89
N HIS A 278 6.39 0.43 -19.11
CA HIS A 278 7.09 0.79 -20.34
C HIS A 278 7.53 2.26 -20.32
N ARG A 279 6.63 3.19 -19.95
CA ARG A 279 6.97 4.61 -19.81
C ARG A 279 8.08 4.84 -18.77
N ARG A 280 8.03 4.15 -17.63
CA ARG A 280 9.05 4.25 -16.59
C ARG A 280 10.40 3.70 -17.05
N ARG A 281 10.41 2.54 -17.70
CA ARG A 281 11.62 1.92 -18.27
C ARG A 281 12.24 2.81 -19.36
N ALA A 282 11.41 3.29 -20.28
CA ALA A 282 11.83 4.24 -21.32
C ALA A 282 12.39 5.54 -20.70
N ALA A 283 11.72 6.12 -19.70
CA ALA A 283 12.20 7.32 -19.01
C ALA A 283 13.51 7.08 -18.24
N ALA A 284 13.70 5.89 -17.66
CA ALA A 284 14.94 5.52 -16.98
C ALA A 284 16.11 5.30 -17.95
N GLN A 285 15.85 4.71 -19.12
CA GLN A 285 16.84 4.50 -20.18
C GLN A 285 17.18 5.80 -20.92
N ALA A 286 16.17 6.61 -21.20
CA ALA A 286 16.29 7.85 -21.94
C ALA A 286 16.60 9.05 -21.04
N ALA A 287 17.27 8.86 -19.89
CA ALA A 287 17.46 9.86 -18.83
C ALA A 287 18.05 11.20 -19.31
N VAL A 288 17.16 11.98 -19.92
CA VAL A 288 17.15 13.40 -20.23
C VAL A 288 15.87 13.88 -19.53
N ALA A 289 15.96 14.97 -18.77
CA ALA A 289 14.83 15.47 -17.98
C ALA A 289 13.57 15.66 -18.86
N PRO A 290 12.36 15.36 -18.35
CA PRO A 290 11.13 15.52 -19.11
C PRO A 290 11.02 16.94 -19.68
N VAL A 291 10.90 17.04 -21.00
CA VAL A 291 10.82 18.31 -21.74
C VAL A 291 9.36 18.76 -21.74
N TYR A 292 8.98 19.57 -20.75
CA TYR A 292 7.67 20.23 -20.72
C TYR A 292 7.58 21.29 -21.82
N SER A 293 6.41 21.46 -22.44
CA SER A 293 6.18 22.55 -23.40
C SER A 293 6.32 23.93 -22.75
N ARG A 294 6.49 25.01 -23.54
CA ARG A 294 6.50 26.39 -23.03
C ARG A 294 5.22 26.70 -22.24
N GLY A 295 4.06 26.27 -22.77
CA GLY A 295 2.76 26.43 -22.12
C GLY A 295 2.66 25.70 -20.78
N GLU A 296 3.12 24.45 -20.69
CA GLU A 296 3.12 23.71 -19.42
C GLU A 296 4.06 24.31 -18.38
N ARG A 297 5.22 24.82 -18.79
CA ARG A 297 6.13 25.53 -17.86
C ARG A 297 5.54 26.84 -17.35
N LEU A 298 4.85 27.58 -18.22
CA LEU A 298 4.16 28.80 -17.85
C LEU A 298 3.02 28.49 -16.88
N ALA A 299 2.14 27.54 -17.23
CA ALA A 299 1.02 27.13 -16.37
C ALA A 299 1.50 26.63 -15.00
N GLN A 300 2.56 25.82 -14.94
CA GLN A 300 3.16 25.38 -13.68
C GLN A 300 3.71 26.56 -12.86
N SER A 301 4.40 27.52 -13.50
CA SER A 301 4.93 28.70 -12.80
C SER A 301 3.80 29.61 -12.28
N LEU A 302 2.75 29.83 -13.07
CA LEU A 302 1.58 30.63 -12.70
C LEU A 302 0.80 29.99 -11.55
N SER A 303 0.54 28.68 -11.61
CA SER A 303 -0.13 27.95 -10.52
C SER A 303 0.68 28.00 -9.21
N LEU A 304 2.00 27.89 -9.28
CA LEU A 304 2.86 28.04 -8.10
C LEU A 304 2.87 29.46 -7.54
N GLY A 305 2.95 30.48 -8.41
CA GLY A 305 2.89 31.88 -8.00
C GLY A 305 1.55 32.22 -7.34
N THR A 306 0.45 31.79 -7.97
CA THR A 306 -0.91 31.93 -7.43
C THR A 306 -1.03 31.24 -6.08
N GLY A 307 -0.45 30.03 -5.93
CA GLY A 307 -0.49 29.33 -4.66
C GLY A 307 0.29 30.02 -3.54
N LEU A 308 1.43 30.65 -3.86
CA LEU A 308 2.18 31.44 -2.88
C LEU A 308 1.39 32.68 -2.45
N LEU A 309 0.79 33.42 -3.39
CA LEU A 309 -0.03 34.59 -3.08
C LEU A 309 -1.26 34.20 -2.26
N ALA A 310 -1.94 33.13 -2.65
CA ALA A 310 -3.07 32.59 -1.89
C ALA A 310 -2.67 32.13 -0.48
N SER A 311 -1.44 31.61 -0.30
CA SER A 311 -0.92 31.24 1.03
C SER A 311 -0.68 32.47 1.91
N ILE A 312 -0.20 33.58 1.35
CA ILE A 312 -0.04 34.84 2.08
C ILE A 312 -1.41 35.38 2.48
N ALA A 313 -2.38 35.39 1.56
CA ALA A 313 -3.75 35.78 1.85
C ALA A 313 -4.37 34.88 2.93
N ALA A 314 -4.17 33.55 2.85
CA ALA A 314 -4.63 32.60 3.85
C ALA A 314 -4.05 32.90 5.24
N LEU A 315 -2.75 33.19 5.33
CA LEU A 315 -2.10 33.58 6.58
C LEU A 315 -2.73 34.84 7.15
N VAL A 316 -2.82 35.92 6.36
CA VAL A 316 -3.37 37.21 6.81
C VAL A 316 -4.83 37.05 7.24
N LEU A 317 -5.67 36.42 6.42
CA LEU A 317 -7.10 36.28 6.72
C LEU A 317 -7.32 35.40 7.95
N ALA A 318 -6.66 34.23 8.03
CA ALA A 318 -6.85 33.31 9.15
C ALA A 318 -6.40 33.92 10.48
N THR A 319 -5.27 34.63 10.51
CA THR A 319 -4.77 35.25 11.76
C THR A 319 -5.58 36.48 12.13
N THR A 320 -5.92 37.32 11.16
CA THR A 320 -6.70 38.55 11.42
C THR A 320 -8.09 38.20 11.93
N PHE A 321 -8.82 37.28 11.27
CA PHE A 321 -10.13 36.89 11.76
C PHE A 321 -10.07 36.10 13.07
N ALA A 322 -9.03 35.29 13.29
CA ALA A 322 -8.85 34.63 14.58
C ALA A 322 -8.65 35.63 15.72
N ALA A 323 -7.91 36.72 15.47
CA ALA A 323 -7.69 37.78 16.43
C ALA A 323 -8.93 38.67 16.65
N LEU A 324 -9.64 39.02 15.58
CA LEU A 324 -10.80 39.93 15.66
C LEU A 324 -12.07 39.28 16.20
N ARG A 325 -12.20 37.95 16.13
CA ARG A 325 -13.42 37.22 16.57
C ARG A 325 -13.26 36.56 17.93
N ASP A 326 -12.34 37.05 18.76
CA ASP A 326 -12.07 36.53 20.12
C ASP A 326 -11.92 34.99 20.17
N SER A 327 -11.21 34.42 19.19
CA SER A 327 -10.95 32.98 19.20
C SER A 327 -10.01 32.59 20.35
N SER A 328 -10.05 31.32 20.77
CA SER A 328 -9.15 30.85 21.82
C SER A 328 -7.68 31.03 21.41
N PRO A 329 -6.75 31.27 22.35
CA PRO A 329 -5.32 31.43 22.03
C PRO A 329 -4.75 30.26 21.23
N GLY A 330 -5.21 29.04 21.49
CA GLY A 330 -4.83 27.84 20.73
C GLY A 330 -5.27 27.92 19.26
N VAL A 331 -6.50 28.36 18.99
CA VAL A 331 -7.01 28.51 17.63
C VAL A 331 -6.24 29.60 16.87
N LEU A 332 -5.90 30.72 17.51
CA LEU A 332 -5.04 31.75 16.93
C LEU A 332 -3.65 31.21 16.59
N VAL A 333 -3.00 30.50 17.51
CA VAL A 333 -1.71 29.83 17.26
C VAL A 333 -1.83 28.84 16.10
N GLY A 334 -2.92 28.07 16.06
CA GLY A 334 -3.20 27.17 14.94
C GLY A 334 -3.30 27.89 13.60
N ALA A 335 -4.01 29.01 13.55
CA ALA A 335 -4.14 29.84 12.34
C ALA A 335 -2.78 30.40 11.87
N ILE A 336 -1.95 30.87 12.81
CA ILE A 336 -0.59 31.34 12.53
C ILE A 336 0.26 30.21 11.95
N LEU A 337 0.25 29.04 12.58
CA LEU A 337 1.03 27.88 12.14
C LEU A 337 0.58 27.41 10.76
N PHE A 338 -0.73 27.31 10.51
CA PHE A 338 -1.30 26.92 9.23
C PHE A 338 -0.86 27.86 8.10
N GLY A 339 -1.08 29.17 8.26
CA GLY A 339 -0.71 30.16 7.26
C GLY A 339 0.80 30.23 7.03
N SER A 340 1.60 30.19 8.09
CA SER A 340 3.07 30.25 7.99
C SER A 340 3.64 29.02 7.28
N ALA A 341 3.11 27.84 7.60
CA ALA A 341 3.51 26.59 6.95
C ALA A 341 3.12 26.56 5.47
N LEU A 342 1.99 27.16 5.08
CA LEU A 342 1.60 27.31 3.68
C LEU A 342 2.60 28.20 2.92
N VAL A 343 2.90 29.39 3.44
CA VAL A 343 3.87 30.32 2.84
C VAL A 343 5.24 29.66 2.71
N PHE A 344 5.71 29.02 3.79
CA PHE A 344 6.97 28.28 3.78
C PHE A 344 6.94 27.12 2.77
N GLY A 345 5.84 26.39 2.69
CA GLY A 345 5.67 25.23 1.81
C GLY A 345 5.72 25.59 0.33
N TYR A 346 4.94 26.59 -0.09
CA TYR A 346 4.96 27.08 -1.47
C TYR A 346 6.31 27.71 -1.82
N SER A 347 6.91 28.47 -0.90
CA SER A 347 8.25 29.05 -1.09
C SER A 347 9.32 27.98 -1.26
N ALA A 348 9.33 26.97 -0.40
CA ALA A 348 10.28 25.86 -0.48
C ALA A 348 10.11 25.05 -1.76
N PHE A 349 8.86 24.82 -2.21
CA PHE A 349 8.60 24.10 -3.46
C PHE A 349 9.03 24.90 -4.68
N LEU A 350 8.75 26.20 -4.72
CA LEU A 350 9.17 27.10 -5.79
C LEU A 350 10.69 27.15 -5.90
N ASN A 351 11.39 27.29 -4.78
CA ASN A 351 12.86 27.26 -4.74
C ASN A 351 13.42 25.92 -5.24
N PHE A 352 12.87 24.80 -4.78
CA PHE A 352 13.27 23.46 -5.27
C PHE A 352 13.06 23.30 -6.77
N ARG A 353 11.98 23.87 -7.32
CA ARG A 353 11.63 23.81 -8.74
C ARG A 353 12.53 24.67 -9.63
N ARG A 354 12.99 25.82 -9.13
CA ARG A 354 13.88 26.74 -9.85
C ARG A 354 15.30 26.19 -10.01
N VAL A 355 15.77 25.39 -9.05
CA VAL A 355 17.13 24.85 -9.06
C VAL A 355 17.27 23.70 -10.05
N ARG A 356 18.16 23.86 -11.03
CA ARG A 356 18.51 22.83 -12.02
C ARG A 356 19.07 21.57 -11.35
N ALA A 357 19.04 20.44 -12.07
CA ALA A 357 19.59 19.19 -11.57
C ALA A 357 21.12 19.30 -11.39
N SER A 358 21.55 19.66 -10.17
CA SER A 358 22.95 19.79 -9.76
C SER A 358 23.12 19.35 -8.30
N ARG A 359 24.36 19.28 -7.80
CA ARG A 359 24.65 18.98 -6.38
C ARG A 359 23.97 19.97 -5.43
N VAL A 360 23.76 21.22 -5.88
CA VAL A 360 23.09 22.28 -5.11
C VAL A 360 21.59 22.02 -4.95
N ARG A 361 20.97 21.12 -5.74
CA ARG A 361 19.53 20.79 -5.62
C ARG A 361 19.18 20.00 -4.36
N ALA A 362 20.14 19.25 -3.81
CA ALA A 362 19.93 18.41 -2.63
C ALA A 362 19.40 19.16 -1.40
N PRO A 363 19.99 20.29 -0.95
CA PRO A 363 19.45 21.07 0.17
C PRO A 363 18.05 21.62 -0.09
N PHE A 364 17.73 22.10 -1.30
CA PHE A 364 16.38 22.57 -1.62
C PHE A 364 15.35 21.44 -1.61
N SER A 365 15.74 20.25 -2.09
CA SER A 365 14.92 19.05 -1.96
C SER A 365 14.62 18.76 -0.48
N ARG A 366 15.65 18.75 0.38
CA ARG A 366 15.45 18.52 1.83
C ARG A 366 14.49 19.54 2.45
N ARG A 367 14.69 20.84 2.21
CA ARG A 367 13.80 21.90 2.69
C ARG A 367 12.36 21.71 2.24
N HIS A 368 12.15 21.36 0.96
CA HIS A 368 10.83 21.09 0.43
C HIS A 368 10.15 19.90 1.13
N HIS A 369 10.87 18.81 1.41
CA HIS A 369 10.27 17.67 2.12
C HIS A 369 9.94 18.00 3.58
N VAL A 370 10.79 18.78 4.27
CA VAL A 370 10.50 19.28 5.62
C VAL A 370 9.25 20.16 5.62
N ALA A 371 9.14 21.06 4.65
CA ALA A 371 7.96 21.90 4.48
C ALA A 371 6.68 21.08 4.38
N ILE A 372 6.68 19.93 3.68
CA ILE A 372 5.50 19.06 3.58
C ILE A 372 5.11 18.52 4.96
N PHE A 373 6.06 18.06 5.77
CA PHE A 373 5.77 17.59 7.13
C PHE A 373 5.16 18.67 8.02
N LEU A 374 5.77 19.86 8.01
CA LEU A 374 5.26 20.99 8.78
C LEU A 374 3.87 21.40 8.31
N LEU A 375 3.63 21.42 7.00
CA LEU A 375 2.34 21.76 6.44
C LEU A 375 1.25 20.76 6.84
N ILE A 376 1.56 19.47 6.81
CA ILE A 376 0.62 18.41 7.24
C ILE A 376 0.22 18.64 8.71
N ALA A 377 1.19 18.81 9.61
CA ALA A 377 0.90 19.05 11.02
C ALA A 377 0.14 20.36 11.24
N ALA A 378 0.60 21.45 10.63
CA ALA A 378 0.02 22.78 10.80
C ALA A 378 -1.41 22.90 10.26
N THR A 379 -1.77 22.15 9.20
CA THR A 379 -3.12 22.14 8.64
C THR A 379 -4.16 21.61 9.63
N ALA A 380 -3.78 20.67 10.48
CA ALA A 380 -4.70 20.08 11.45
C ALA A 380 -4.76 20.86 12.79
N THR A 381 -3.75 21.67 13.10
CA THR A 381 -3.62 22.40 14.37
C THR A 381 -4.84 23.24 14.75
N PRO A 382 -5.44 24.09 13.88
CA PRO A 382 -6.63 24.86 14.24
C PRO A 382 -7.79 23.98 14.70
N PHE A 383 -7.95 22.81 14.08
CA PHE A 383 -9.00 21.86 14.40
C PHE A 383 -8.75 21.13 15.72
N PHE A 384 -7.49 20.79 16.02
CA PHE A 384 -7.12 20.22 17.32
C PHE A 384 -7.46 21.16 18.46
N PHE A 385 -7.14 22.45 18.33
CA PHE A 385 -7.47 23.44 19.35
C PHE A 385 -8.95 23.79 19.42
N LYS A 386 -9.71 23.59 18.33
CA LYS A 386 -11.17 23.70 18.33
C LYS A 386 -11.86 22.54 19.02
N ILE A 387 -11.36 21.31 18.86
CA ILE A 387 -11.77 20.14 19.65
C ILE A 387 -11.51 20.42 21.13
N GLY A 388 -10.34 20.99 21.43
CA GLY A 388 -9.96 21.37 22.79
C GLY A 388 -9.83 20.18 23.74
N GLY A 389 -9.70 20.47 25.03
CA GLY A 389 -9.55 19.45 26.08
C GLY A 389 -8.36 18.50 25.88
N ALA A 390 -8.38 17.36 26.56
CA ALA A 390 -7.32 16.36 26.48
C ALA A 390 -7.14 15.82 25.04
N TRP A 391 -8.24 15.57 24.33
CA TRP A 391 -8.22 15.06 22.96
C TRP A 391 -7.49 15.99 21.98
N GLY A 392 -7.79 17.29 22.01
CA GLY A 392 -7.14 18.28 21.16
C GLY A 392 -5.62 18.31 21.38
N TRP A 393 -5.18 18.34 22.64
CA TRP A 393 -3.76 18.35 22.99
C TRP A 393 -3.04 17.04 22.66
N SER A 394 -3.67 15.88 22.89
CA SER A 394 -3.10 14.58 22.52
C SER A 394 -2.92 14.46 21.02
N LEU A 395 -3.93 14.85 20.22
CA LEU A 395 -3.84 14.84 18.76
C LEU A 395 -2.75 15.78 18.25
N PHE A 396 -2.66 17.00 18.81
CA PHE A 396 -1.60 17.94 18.52
C PHE A 396 -0.21 17.34 18.80
N GLY A 397 0.02 16.80 20.00
CA GLY A 397 1.30 16.24 20.41
C GLY A 397 1.74 15.05 19.54
N VAL A 398 0.83 14.11 19.27
CA VAL A 398 1.14 12.92 18.46
C VAL A 398 1.42 13.31 17.00
N VAL A 399 0.57 14.14 16.38
CA VAL A 399 0.74 14.51 14.97
C VAL A 399 2.00 15.35 14.77
N TRP A 400 2.26 16.33 15.65
CA TRP A 400 3.50 17.11 15.60
C TRP A 400 4.72 16.25 15.91
N GLY A 401 4.64 15.32 16.86
CA GLY A 401 5.73 14.38 17.16
C GLY A 401 6.11 13.53 15.94
N VAL A 402 5.14 12.91 15.28
CA VAL A 402 5.37 12.11 14.06
C VAL A 402 5.92 12.97 12.92
N CYS A 403 5.35 14.17 12.69
CA CYS A 403 5.78 15.05 11.61
C CYS A 403 7.17 15.65 11.86
N LEU A 404 7.49 16.05 13.09
CA LEU A 404 8.81 16.55 13.46
C LEU A 404 9.86 15.44 13.40
N ALA A 405 9.56 14.25 13.91
CA ALA A 405 10.45 13.10 13.75
C ALA A 405 10.71 12.81 12.26
N GLY A 406 9.66 12.78 11.44
CA GLY A 406 9.78 12.62 9.98
C GLY A 406 10.61 13.71 9.31
N ALA A 407 10.43 14.97 9.73
CA ALA A 407 11.18 16.12 9.22
C ALA A 407 12.67 16.04 9.61
N LEU A 408 12.99 15.75 10.87
CA LEU A 408 14.36 15.61 11.37
C LEU A 408 15.08 14.44 10.70
N LEU A 409 14.42 13.28 10.60
CA LEU A 409 14.98 12.11 9.92
C LEU A 409 15.27 12.42 8.45
N ARG A 410 14.41 13.20 7.79
CA ARG A 410 14.64 13.65 6.42
C ARG A 410 15.76 14.67 6.29
N LEU A 411 15.98 15.52 7.29
CA LEU A 411 17.09 16.48 7.31
C LEU A 411 18.45 15.77 7.43
N PHE A 412 18.56 14.82 8.36
CA PHE A 412 19.84 14.18 8.71
C PHE A 412 20.15 12.93 7.88
N PHE A 413 19.16 12.10 7.52
CA PHE A 413 19.37 10.77 6.92
C PHE A 413 18.88 10.63 5.46
N ALA A 414 18.65 11.77 4.79
CA ALA A 414 17.92 11.94 3.52
C ALA A 414 18.15 10.89 2.40
N GLN A 415 19.37 10.36 2.25
CA GLN A 415 19.73 9.46 1.15
C GLN A 415 19.51 7.97 1.48
N ARG A 416 19.64 7.57 2.75
CA ARG A 416 19.55 6.15 3.16
C ARG A 416 18.13 5.71 3.49
N LEU A 417 17.27 6.61 3.95
CA LEU A 417 15.95 6.26 4.52
C LEU A 417 14.78 6.81 3.69
N LYS A 418 14.73 6.46 2.40
CA LYS A 418 13.67 6.91 1.47
C LYS A 418 12.26 6.43 1.87
N ILE A 419 12.16 5.39 2.69
CA ILE A 419 10.90 4.78 3.14
C ILE A 419 10.25 5.59 4.28
N ILE A 420 11.04 6.26 5.12
CA ILE A 420 10.54 6.95 6.32
C ILE A 420 9.50 8.00 5.99
N SER A 421 9.72 8.80 4.95
CA SER A 421 8.76 9.84 4.59
C SER A 421 7.40 9.25 4.20
N ARG A 422 7.40 8.07 3.57
CA ARG A 422 6.17 7.39 3.16
C ARG A 422 5.44 6.80 4.35
N VAL A 423 6.16 6.14 5.25
CA VAL A 423 5.61 5.59 6.50
C VAL A 423 4.98 6.70 7.34
N ALA A 424 5.68 7.82 7.51
CA ALA A 424 5.14 8.95 8.26
C ALA A 424 3.86 9.53 7.61
N TYR A 425 3.77 9.60 6.28
CA TYR A 425 2.53 10.02 5.61
C TYR A 425 1.36 9.05 5.86
N VAL A 426 1.63 7.74 5.86
CA VAL A 426 0.61 6.73 6.18
C VAL A 426 0.16 6.88 7.64
N LEU A 427 1.09 7.00 8.58
CA LEU A 427 0.78 7.19 10.00
C LEU A 427 -0.09 8.43 10.22
N VAL A 428 0.21 9.56 9.57
CA VAL A 428 -0.64 10.75 9.67
C VAL A 428 -2.02 10.52 9.06
N GLY A 429 -2.13 9.78 7.95
CA GLY A 429 -3.44 9.39 7.40
C GLY A 429 -4.27 8.54 8.37
N ILE A 430 -3.64 7.62 9.09
CA ILE A 430 -4.29 6.82 10.15
C ILE A 430 -4.76 7.74 11.29
N LEU A 431 -3.90 8.66 11.74
CA LEU A 431 -4.24 9.63 12.79
C LEU A 431 -5.40 10.56 12.38
N ALA A 432 -5.53 10.90 11.10
CA ALA A 432 -6.67 11.65 10.59
C ALA A 432 -8.00 10.88 10.76
N CYS A 433 -7.98 9.55 10.65
CA CYS A 433 -9.15 8.72 10.93
C CYS A 433 -9.51 8.73 12.42
N VAL A 434 -8.51 8.72 13.31
CA VAL A 434 -8.72 8.84 14.77
C VAL A 434 -9.33 10.20 15.12
N ALA A 435 -8.86 11.27 14.46
CA ALA A 435 -9.39 12.62 14.67
C ALA A 435 -10.82 12.80 14.13
N LEU A 436 -11.33 11.91 13.28
CA LEU A 436 -12.64 12.07 12.65
C LEU A 436 -13.79 12.10 13.68
N LYS A 437 -13.80 11.19 14.67
CA LYS A 437 -14.87 11.14 15.69
C LYS A 437 -14.99 12.46 16.46
N PRO A 438 -13.92 13.01 17.08
CA PRO A 438 -14.02 14.29 17.75
C PRO A 438 -14.31 15.46 16.78
N LEU A 439 -13.83 15.42 15.53
CA LEU A 439 -14.18 16.43 14.52
C LEU A 439 -15.67 16.46 14.20
N VAL A 440 -16.29 15.28 14.02
CA VAL A 440 -17.74 15.16 13.77
C VAL A 440 -18.57 15.67 14.94
N ALA A 441 -18.09 15.47 16.18
CA ALA A 441 -18.75 16.01 17.37
C ALA A 441 -18.58 17.53 17.53
N THR A 442 -17.53 18.11 16.94
CA THR A 442 -17.17 19.53 17.16
C THR A 442 -17.61 20.44 16.02
N LEU A 443 -17.59 19.95 14.78
CA LEU A 443 -17.86 20.75 13.58
C LEU A 443 -19.26 20.49 13.03
N PRO A 444 -20.00 21.54 12.61
CA PRO A 444 -21.25 21.35 11.88
C PRO A 444 -21.00 20.71 10.52
N GLY A 445 -22.07 20.16 9.91
CA GLY A 445 -22.01 19.42 8.64
C GLY A 445 -21.30 20.17 7.50
N GLY A 446 -21.44 21.50 7.42
CA GLY A 446 -20.74 22.31 6.43
C GLY A 446 -19.21 22.27 6.58
N GLY A 447 -18.70 22.29 7.81
CA GLY A 447 -17.26 22.17 8.09
C GLY A 447 -16.72 20.79 7.71
N LEU A 448 -17.47 19.74 8.04
CA LEU A 448 -17.13 18.37 7.63
C LEU A 448 -17.15 18.22 6.10
N GLY A 449 -18.16 18.80 5.43
CA GLY A 449 -18.26 18.79 3.97
C GLY A 449 -17.05 19.44 3.31
N LEU A 450 -16.54 20.56 3.84
CA LEU A 450 -15.30 21.17 3.36
C LEU A 450 -14.08 20.28 3.61
N LEU A 451 -13.97 19.62 4.76
CA LEU A 451 -12.86 18.69 5.02
C LEU A 451 -12.87 17.51 4.05
N PHE A 452 -14.04 16.90 3.80
CA PHE A 452 -14.19 15.83 2.81
C PHE A 452 -13.96 16.30 1.38
N GLY A 453 -14.42 17.50 1.02
CA GLY A 453 -14.09 18.14 -0.26
C GLY A 453 -12.59 18.38 -0.41
N GLY A 454 -11.92 18.78 0.68
CA GLY A 454 -10.47 18.92 0.73
C GLY A 454 -9.74 17.60 0.50
N LEU A 455 -10.20 16.53 1.15
CA LEU A 455 -9.70 15.17 0.94
C LEU A 455 -9.89 14.72 -0.52
N ALA A 456 -11.07 14.92 -1.10
CA ALA A 456 -11.36 14.59 -2.50
C ALA A 456 -10.43 15.34 -3.47
N CYS A 457 -10.18 16.63 -3.22
CA CYS A 457 -9.21 17.42 -3.96
C CYS A 457 -7.79 16.84 -3.86
N TYR A 458 -7.31 16.48 -2.67
CA TYR A 458 -5.99 15.88 -2.53
C TYR A 458 -5.88 14.52 -3.24
N LEU A 459 -6.92 13.67 -3.16
CA LEU A 459 -6.97 12.39 -3.87
C LEU A 459 -6.95 12.57 -5.39
N ALA A 460 -7.71 13.53 -5.92
CA ALA A 460 -7.67 13.90 -7.33
C ALA A 460 -6.27 14.37 -7.73
N GLY A 461 -5.61 15.18 -6.90
CA GLY A 461 -4.22 15.59 -7.11
C GLY A 461 -3.24 14.41 -7.20
N ILE A 462 -3.42 13.38 -6.35
CA ILE A 462 -2.65 12.13 -6.42
C ILE A 462 -2.93 11.38 -7.73
N ALA A 463 -4.18 11.31 -8.19
CA ALA A 463 -4.54 10.69 -9.47
C ALA A 463 -3.80 11.36 -10.65
N PHE A 464 -3.74 12.70 -10.70
CA PHE A 464 -2.95 13.41 -11.72
C PHE A 464 -1.44 13.24 -11.54
N HIS A 465 -0.95 13.03 -10.31
CA HIS A 465 0.47 12.74 -10.07
C HIS A 465 0.91 11.41 -10.70
N VAL A 466 0.08 10.38 -10.61
CA VAL A 466 0.39 9.05 -11.13
C VAL A 466 0.11 8.89 -12.62
N TRP A 467 -0.44 9.92 -13.28
CA TRP A 467 -0.78 9.94 -14.70
C TRP A 467 0.12 10.91 -15.53
N PRO A 468 1.44 10.64 -15.67
CA PRO A 468 2.38 11.57 -16.31
C PRO A 468 2.15 11.77 -17.82
N GLY A 469 1.35 10.90 -18.45
CA GLY A 469 1.05 10.98 -19.89
C GLY A 469 0.03 12.05 -20.27
N LEU A 470 -0.66 12.64 -19.30
CA LEU A 470 -1.63 13.70 -19.56
C LEU A 470 -0.91 15.05 -19.67
N ARG A 471 -1.21 15.82 -20.73
CA ARG A 471 -0.76 17.21 -20.86
C ARG A 471 -1.25 18.02 -19.66
N TYR A 472 -0.40 18.89 -19.10
CA TYR A 472 -0.70 19.71 -17.92
C TYR A 472 -0.97 18.95 -16.61
N HIS A 473 -0.68 17.64 -16.50
CA HIS A 473 -0.90 16.87 -15.26
C HIS A 473 -0.26 17.52 -14.01
N GLN A 474 0.93 18.11 -14.14
CA GLN A 474 1.59 18.81 -13.02
C GLN A 474 0.82 20.05 -12.57
N THR A 475 0.20 20.78 -13.50
CA THR A 475 -0.62 21.96 -13.21
C THR A 475 -1.92 21.53 -12.56
N ALA A 476 -2.61 20.53 -13.13
CA ALA A 476 -3.84 19.97 -12.54
C ALA A 476 -3.59 19.52 -11.09
N ARG A 477 -2.52 18.76 -10.86
CA ARG A 477 -2.11 18.35 -9.51
C ARG A 477 -1.94 19.53 -8.54
N GLN A 478 -1.35 20.64 -8.99
CA GLN A 478 -1.16 21.84 -8.17
C GLN A 478 -2.49 22.54 -7.88
N LEU A 479 -3.37 22.66 -8.86
CA LEU A 479 -4.70 23.27 -8.69
C LEU A 479 -5.57 22.46 -7.73
N PHE A 480 -5.55 21.13 -7.82
CA PHE A 480 -6.24 20.27 -6.85
C PHE A 480 -5.65 20.36 -5.45
N ALA A 481 -4.32 20.46 -5.31
CA ALA A 481 -3.71 20.71 -4.00
C ALA A 481 -4.12 22.08 -3.42
N LEU A 482 -4.22 23.11 -4.27
CA LEU A 482 -4.73 24.44 -3.88
C LEU A 482 -6.20 24.39 -3.47
N GLY A 483 -7.05 23.67 -4.23
CA GLY A 483 -8.45 23.45 -3.87
C GLY A 483 -8.57 22.76 -2.51
N GLY A 484 -7.74 21.73 -2.25
CA GLY A 484 -7.66 21.07 -0.95
C GLY A 484 -7.34 22.03 0.19
N THR A 485 -6.32 22.87 0.00
CA THR A 485 -5.94 23.91 0.98
C THR A 485 -7.03 24.97 1.15
N ALA A 486 -7.69 25.39 0.08
CA ALA A 486 -8.78 26.36 0.14
C ALA A 486 -9.96 25.82 0.96
N CYS A 487 -10.32 24.55 0.78
CA CYS A 487 -11.33 23.90 1.62
C CYS A 487 -10.97 23.92 3.10
N HIS A 488 -9.71 23.64 3.46
CA HIS A 488 -9.26 23.71 4.85
C HIS A 488 -9.28 25.13 5.40
N LEU A 489 -8.84 26.13 4.62
CA LEU A 489 -8.93 27.54 5.00
C LEU A 489 -10.38 27.97 5.25
N LEU A 490 -11.29 27.64 4.33
CA LEU A 490 -12.70 27.95 4.47
C LEU A 490 -13.31 27.23 5.69
N ALA A 491 -12.92 25.98 5.94
CA ALA A 491 -13.34 25.26 7.13
C ALA A 491 -12.90 25.98 8.40
N ILE A 492 -11.68 26.52 8.41
CA ILE A 492 -11.17 27.33 9.53
C ILE A 492 -11.99 28.61 9.70
N LEU A 493 -12.10 29.43 8.64
CA LEU A 493 -12.73 30.74 8.69
C LEU A 493 -14.24 30.71 9.00
N LEU A 494 -14.93 29.68 8.55
CA LEU A 494 -16.39 29.57 8.64
C LEU A 494 -16.87 28.71 9.82
N PHE A 495 -16.09 27.73 10.26
CA PHE A 495 -16.57 26.72 11.21
C PHE A 495 -15.65 26.47 12.43
N VAL A 496 -14.37 26.84 12.35
CA VAL A 496 -13.45 26.77 13.50
C VAL A 496 -13.50 28.07 14.29
N LEU A 497 -13.36 29.21 13.60
CA LEU A 497 -13.46 30.53 14.22
C LEU A 497 -14.88 30.81 14.72
N PRO A 498 -15.04 31.62 15.76
CA PRO A 498 -16.36 32.09 16.17
C PRO A 498 -17.11 32.78 15.02
N PRO A 499 -18.45 32.70 14.98
CA PRO A 499 -19.24 33.42 14.00
C PRO A 499 -18.99 34.93 14.13
N ALA A 500 -19.09 35.65 13.02
CA ALA A 500 -19.07 37.12 13.06
C ALA A 500 -20.31 37.60 13.84
N ALA A 501 -20.11 38.54 14.77
CA ALA A 501 -21.18 39.17 15.53
C ALA A 501 -22.10 40.01 14.63
#